data_AF-A0A2A2GED5-F1
#
_entry.id   AF-A0A2A2GED5-F1
#
_cell.length_a   1.000
_cell.length_b   1.000
_cell.length_c   1.000
_cell.angle_alpha   90.00
_cell.angle_beta   90.00
_cell.angle_gamma   90.00
#
_symmetry.space_group_name_H-M   'P 1'
#
loop_
_entity.id
_entity.type
_entity.pdbx_description
1 polymer ?
#
loop_
_entity_poly.entity_id
_entity_poly.type
_entity_poly.pdbx_seq_one_letter_code
_entity_poly.pdbx_strand_id
1 'polypeptide(L)'
;MESPDTNALKKWCKDEESFKKVKSLVENIVEEGNELEKRLGLLESAIRSDYDSILITELTLEKPGPRIVYVNDGFCEMTGYSKEEVIGKTPRILQGPKTDRDVLDKLKRRLKEGKSFFGQAINYRKDGSEFVNQWDIHPLTDKEGNITHWVSYQHDITKRKRAEEQLVDQKVEFDKLREESKRTVVDIDVQGNIVMANKAFRELVGYGKNELKQIKIWDLLPDKYMSSIKGRFDKEDEDAYFNDQEFKGIINHKNGFPIQVKGTTSILDLKDQKLIRAEIENISLKKRIMDTLKKRNKYFGRVVRQASEFSYKVGLKDEKPVFKTVSEEFPEVTGLSADAVIGKTDAGNFIHQDDLEKFNSHLQKVFKGKESTCEYRLKNNKGEFVKVLDYGKPEWDQENKNVVTVCCAVSVDPAYEKSKV
;
A
#
# COMPACT_ATOMS: atom_id res chain seq x y z
N MET A 1 8.71 -12.27 60.01
CA MET A 1 8.43 -13.13 61.18
C MET A 1 8.64 -12.31 62.44
N GLU A 2 7.75 -12.37 63.44
CA GLU A 2 8.00 -11.75 64.75
C GLU A 2 9.23 -12.40 65.40
N SER A 3 10.10 -11.59 66.02
CA SER A 3 11.29 -12.10 66.71
C SER A 3 10.89 -13.10 67.79
N PRO A 4 11.54 -14.28 67.88
CA PRO A 4 11.19 -15.29 68.86
C PRO A 4 11.33 -14.74 70.28
N ASP A 5 10.35 -15.03 71.16
CA ASP A 5 10.40 -14.64 72.57
C ASP A 5 11.50 -15.43 73.30
N THR A 6 12.71 -14.85 73.32
CA THR A 6 13.91 -15.46 73.90
C THR A 6 13.79 -15.65 75.42
N ASN A 7 12.81 -15.04 76.10
CA ASN A 7 12.56 -15.27 77.52
C ASN A 7 11.92 -16.64 77.79
N ALA A 8 11.24 -17.25 76.82
CA ALA A 8 10.69 -18.60 76.95
C ALA A 8 11.79 -19.68 77.06
N LEU A 9 13.01 -19.39 76.60
CA LEU A 9 14.16 -20.30 76.68
C LEU A 9 14.68 -20.50 78.12
N LYS A 10 14.33 -19.60 79.04
CA LYS A 10 14.78 -19.65 80.45
C LYS A 10 14.29 -20.89 81.19
N LYS A 11 13.13 -21.43 80.80
CA LYS A 11 12.53 -22.65 81.39
C LYS A 11 13.31 -23.93 81.05
N TRP A 12 14.11 -23.91 79.98
CA TRP A 12 14.82 -25.08 79.46
C TRP A 12 16.32 -25.06 79.80
N CYS A 13 16.77 -24.06 80.56
CA CYS A 13 18.16 -23.88 80.96
C CYS A 13 18.36 -24.25 82.44
N LYS A 14 19.48 -24.91 82.76
CA LYS A 14 19.76 -25.46 84.10
C LYS A 14 20.21 -24.39 85.10
N ASP A 15 20.86 -23.34 84.60
CA ASP A 15 21.39 -22.21 85.37
C ASP A 15 21.45 -20.95 84.50
N GLU A 16 21.74 -19.82 85.13
CA GLU A 16 21.75 -18.50 84.48
C GLU A 16 22.90 -18.35 83.46
N GLU A 17 24.00 -19.10 83.64
CA GLU A 17 25.13 -19.10 82.71
C GLU A 17 24.78 -19.86 81.42
N SER A 18 24.10 -21.00 81.54
CA SER A 18 23.58 -21.80 80.42
C SER A 18 22.53 -21.02 79.62
N PHE A 19 21.66 -20.26 80.30
CA PHE A 19 20.69 -19.38 79.64
C PHE A 19 21.38 -18.30 78.80
N LYS A 20 22.43 -17.65 79.35
CA LYS A 20 23.22 -16.65 78.60
C LYS A 20 23.86 -17.24 77.34
N LYS A 21 24.42 -18.46 77.42
CA LYS A 21 25.03 -19.15 76.26
C LYS A 21 24.01 -19.50 75.18
N VAL A 22 22.87 -20.09 75.56
CA VAL A 22 21.81 -20.47 74.61
C VAL A 22 21.17 -19.24 73.97
N LYS A 23 20.90 -18.19 74.75
CA LYS A 23 20.34 -16.94 74.23
C LYS A 23 21.26 -16.31 73.17
N SER A 24 22.57 -16.21 73.45
CA SER A 24 23.55 -15.68 72.50
C SER A 24 23.63 -16.52 71.23
N LEU A 25 23.58 -17.85 71.32
CA LEU A 25 23.58 -18.72 70.14
C LEU A 25 22.33 -18.53 69.27
N VAL A 26 21.14 -18.43 69.89
CA VAL A 26 19.89 -18.19 69.15
C VAL A 26 19.88 -16.81 68.50
N GLU A 27 20.33 -15.78 69.22
CA GLU A 27 20.44 -14.42 68.68
C GLU A 27 21.40 -14.38 67.48
N ASN A 28 22.56 -15.03 67.57
CA ASN A 28 23.51 -15.13 66.45
C ASN A 28 22.90 -15.87 65.23
N ILE A 29 22.17 -16.98 65.44
CA ILE A 29 21.54 -17.73 64.35
C ILE A 29 20.45 -16.89 63.66
N VAL A 30 19.65 -16.15 64.44
CA VAL A 30 18.60 -15.26 63.90
C VAL A 30 19.24 -14.11 63.13
N GLU A 31 20.33 -13.54 63.62
CA GLU A 31 21.07 -12.46 62.96
C GLU A 31 21.70 -12.93 61.64
N GLU A 32 22.37 -14.09 61.62
CA GLU A 32 22.89 -14.72 60.40
C GLU A 32 21.79 -15.03 59.38
N GLY A 33 20.63 -15.52 59.83
CA GLY A 33 19.47 -15.78 58.97
C GLY A 33 18.94 -14.51 58.31
N ASN A 34 18.77 -13.43 59.08
CA ASN A 34 18.33 -12.13 58.58
C ASN A 34 19.33 -11.52 57.59
N GLU A 35 20.63 -11.67 57.84
CA GLU A 35 21.66 -11.14 56.95
C GLU A 35 21.74 -11.90 55.62
N LEU A 36 21.58 -13.23 55.66
CA LEU A 36 21.42 -14.07 54.46
C LEU A 36 20.17 -13.69 53.66
N GLU A 37 19.04 -13.47 54.32
CA GLU A 37 17.78 -13.05 53.68
C GLU A 37 17.93 -11.67 53.04
N LYS A 38 18.58 -10.72 53.72
CA LYS A 38 18.87 -9.39 53.17
C LYS A 38 19.84 -9.44 51.98
N ARG A 39 20.84 -10.33 52.04
CA ARG A 39 21.81 -10.53 50.95
C ARG A 39 21.16 -11.23 49.75
N LEU A 40 20.22 -12.15 49.97
CA LEU A 40 19.35 -12.72 48.94
C LEU A 40 18.48 -11.64 48.30
N GLY A 41 17.80 -10.79 49.08
CA GLY A 41 17.01 -9.69 48.54
C GLY A 41 17.83 -8.67 47.73
N LEU A 42 19.07 -8.39 48.14
CA LEU A 42 20.00 -7.57 47.37
C LEU A 42 20.48 -8.25 46.08
N LEU A 43 20.73 -9.56 46.10
CA LEU A 43 21.07 -10.36 44.91
C LEU A 43 19.88 -10.45 43.95
N GLU A 44 18.66 -10.63 44.45
CA GLU A 44 17.40 -10.60 43.69
C GLU A 44 17.21 -9.24 43.00
N SER A 45 17.48 -8.14 43.71
CA SER A 45 17.42 -6.79 43.16
C SER A 45 18.53 -6.50 42.14
N ALA A 46 19.70 -7.14 42.28
CA ALA A 46 20.87 -6.93 41.42
C ALA A 46 20.90 -7.81 40.15
N ILE A 47 20.11 -8.89 40.07
CA ILE A 47 19.97 -9.73 38.86
C ILE A 47 19.02 -9.02 37.86
N ARG A 48 19.58 -7.93 37.31
CA ARG A 48 19.37 -7.20 36.05
C ARG A 48 17.97 -7.13 35.42
N SER A 49 17.58 -5.86 35.22
CA SER A 49 16.49 -5.21 34.48
C SER A 49 15.88 -5.81 33.20
N ASP A 50 16.35 -6.95 32.69
CA ASP A 50 15.92 -7.50 31.39
C ASP A 50 15.02 -8.74 31.51
N TYR A 51 15.00 -9.41 32.67
CA TYR A 51 14.17 -10.60 32.92
C TYR A 51 13.16 -10.33 34.02
N ASP A 52 11.88 -10.47 33.70
CA ASP A 52 10.79 -10.16 34.63
C ASP A 52 10.58 -11.30 35.64
N SER A 53 10.96 -12.53 35.31
CA SER A 53 10.58 -13.70 36.09
C SER A 53 11.76 -14.65 36.31
N ILE A 54 11.99 -15.03 37.56
CA ILE A 54 13.00 -16.01 37.96
C ILE A 54 12.30 -17.18 38.63
N LEU A 55 12.69 -18.38 38.23
CA LEU A 55 12.19 -19.64 38.73
C LEU A 55 13.36 -20.61 38.96
N ILE A 56 13.42 -21.26 40.12
CA ILE A 56 14.39 -22.33 40.41
C ILE A 56 13.64 -23.64 40.63
N THR A 57 14.18 -24.72 40.05
CA THR A 57 13.59 -26.06 40.14
C THR A 57 14.61 -27.13 40.51
N GLU A 58 14.11 -28.24 41.05
CA GLU A 58 14.88 -29.48 41.29
C GLU A 58 15.32 -30.15 39.97
N LEU A 59 16.19 -31.15 40.06
CA LEU A 59 16.78 -31.84 38.90
C LEU A 59 15.87 -32.84 38.19
N THR A 60 14.76 -33.25 38.82
CA THR A 60 13.97 -34.38 38.33
C THR A 60 13.20 -34.02 37.05
N LEU A 61 13.73 -34.38 35.88
CA LEU A 61 13.10 -34.10 34.58
C LEU A 61 12.01 -35.10 34.15
N GLU A 62 11.92 -36.25 34.84
CA GLU A 62 10.89 -37.26 34.59
C GLU A 62 9.55 -36.92 35.24
N LYS A 63 8.46 -37.50 34.73
CA LYS A 63 7.10 -37.18 35.22
C LYS A 63 7.01 -37.42 36.74
N PRO A 64 6.45 -36.47 37.52
CA PRO A 64 5.62 -35.33 37.10
C PRO A 64 6.38 -34.11 36.54
N GLY A 65 7.70 -34.07 36.62
CA GLY A 65 8.57 -32.96 36.19
C GLY A 65 9.29 -32.32 37.38
N PRO A 66 10.18 -31.35 37.12
CA PRO A 66 10.99 -30.75 38.18
C PRO A 66 10.09 -29.90 39.06
N ARG A 67 10.25 -30.00 40.38
CA ARG A 67 9.47 -29.21 41.33
C ARG A 67 10.09 -27.83 41.49
N ILE A 68 9.22 -26.82 41.56
CA ILE A 68 9.58 -25.44 41.82
C ILE A 68 9.96 -25.31 43.30
N VAL A 69 11.16 -24.82 43.56
CA VAL A 69 11.66 -24.59 44.93
C VAL A 69 11.71 -23.11 45.27
N TYR A 70 11.73 -22.24 44.26
CA TYR A 70 11.76 -20.80 44.43
C TYR A 70 11.21 -20.09 43.19
N VAL A 71 10.50 -18.98 43.42
CA VAL A 71 10.13 -18.00 42.39
C VAL A 71 10.27 -16.58 42.95
N ASN A 72 10.61 -15.62 42.10
CA ASN A 72 10.60 -14.21 42.49
C ASN A 72 9.19 -13.59 42.34
N ASP A 73 9.03 -12.33 42.75
CA ASP A 73 7.75 -11.62 42.63
C ASP A 73 7.34 -11.41 41.17
N GLY A 74 8.29 -11.15 40.28
CA GLY A 74 7.96 -10.93 38.87
C GLY A 74 7.51 -12.21 38.13
N PHE A 75 7.88 -13.42 38.59
CA PHE A 75 7.21 -14.66 38.16
C PHE A 75 5.72 -14.63 38.53
N CYS A 76 5.40 -14.18 39.74
CA CYS A 76 4.03 -14.11 40.22
C CYS A 76 3.21 -13.08 39.42
N GLU A 77 3.79 -11.90 39.16
CA GLU A 77 3.18 -10.87 38.32
C GLU A 77 2.97 -11.33 36.87
N MET A 78 3.99 -11.96 36.28
CA MET A 78 3.92 -12.44 34.90
C MET A 78 2.91 -13.57 34.72
N THR A 79 2.82 -14.51 35.67
CA THR A 79 2.01 -15.72 35.50
C THR A 79 0.65 -15.65 36.18
N GLY A 80 0.46 -14.74 37.12
CA GLY A 80 -0.75 -14.59 37.94
C GLY A 80 -0.89 -15.63 39.07
N TYR A 81 0.12 -16.47 39.30
CA TYR A 81 0.14 -17.41 40.42
C TYR A 81 0.86 -16.82 41.62
N SER A 82 0.43 -17.16 42.85
CA SER A 82 1.18 -16.80 44.06
C SER A 82 2.33 -17.77 44.32
N LYS A 83 3.31 -17.35 45.14
CA LYS A 83 4.43 -18.18 45.60
C LYS A 83 3.92 -19.49 46.23
N GLU A 84 2.95 -19.40 47.13
CA GLU A 84 2.39 -20.55 47.86
C GLU A 84 1.69 -21.53 46.92
N GLU A 85 1.12 -21.05 45.81
CA GLU A 85 0.43 -21.89 44.85
C GLU A 85 1.38 -22.69 43.95
N VAL A 86 2.61 -22.22 43.73
CA VAL A 86 3.53 -22.81 42.74
C VAL A 86 4.68 -23.58 43.36
N ILE A 87 5.09 -23.26 44.59
CA ILE A 87 6.12 -24.00 45.30
C ILE A 87 5.69 -25.48 45.43
N GLY A 88 6.59 -26.39 45.08
CA GLY A 88 6.36 -27.83 45.02
C GLY A 88 5.61 -28.33 43.79
N LYS A 89 5.03 -27.44 42.96
CA LYS A 89 4.43 -27.82 41.66
C LYS A 89 5.47 -27.87 40.56
N THR A 90 5.07 -28.34 39.38
CA THR A 90 5.93 -28.35 38.20
C THR A 90 5.67 -27.14 37.30
N PRO A 91 6.68 -26.53 36.64
CA PRO A 91 6.47 -25.43 35.69
C PRO A 91 5.58 -25.80 34.50
N ARG A 92 5.28 -27.09 34.32
CA ARG A 92 4.33 -27.58 33.31
C ARG A 92 2.92 -26.99 33.49
N ILE A 93 2.59 -26.41 34.64
CA ILE A 93 1.33 -25.66 34.85
C ILE A 93 1.16 -24.47 33.90
N LEU A 94 2.26 -23.95 33.34
CA LEU A 94 2.25 -22.87 32.35
C LEU A 94 2.06 -23.38 30.91
N GLN A 95 2.01 -24.70 30.69
CA GLN A 95 1.88 -25.29 29.36
C GLN A 95 0.41 -25.52 29.01
N GLY A 96 0.05 -25.38 27.74
CA GLY A 96 -1.29 -25.63 27.25
C GLY A 96 -1.32 -26.10 25.79
N PRO A 97 -2.47 -26.02 25.11
CA PRO A 97 -2.67 -26.63 23.80
C PRO A 97 -1.71 -26.12 22.70
N LYS A 98 -1.36 -24.84 22.71
CA LYS A 98 -0.46 -24.23 21.71
C LYS A 98 1.02 -24.24 22.12
N THR A 99 1.36 -24.83 23.26
CA THR A 99 2.77 -24.94 23.67
C THR A 99 3.49 -25.92 22.76
N ASP A 100 4.51 -25.44 22.04
CA ASP A 100 5.31 -26.23 21.11
C ASP A 100 6.03 -27.38 21.81
N ARG A 101 5.66 -28.62 21.45
CA ARG A 101 6.22 -29.84 22.04
C ARG A 101 7.66 -30.10 21.59
N ASP A 102 8.03 -29.73 20.37
CA ASP A 102 9.38 -29.94 19.85
C ASP A 102 10.39 -29.06 20.61
N VAL A 103 10.00 -27.84 20.98
CA VAL A 103 10.81 -26.95 21.83
C VAL A 103 11.00 -27.55 23.22
N LEU A 104 9.94 -28.12 23.82
CA LEU A 104 10.01 -28.77 25.12
C LEU A 104 10.86 -30.04 25.11
N ASP A 105 10.83 -30.82 24.04
CA ASP A 105 11.66 -32.01 23.90
C ASP A 105 13.14 -31.66 23.72
N LYS A 106 13.43 -30.60 22.94
CA LYS A 106 14.79 -30.03 22.85
C LYS A 106 15.29 -29.54 24.21
N LEU A 107 14.45 -28.82 24.95
CA LEU A 107 14.74 -28.39 26.33
C LEU A 107 15.08 -29.60 27.20
N LYS A 108 14.20 -30.61 27.28
CA LYS A 108 14.41 -31.82 28.11
C LYS A 108 15.74 -32.51 27.75
N ARG A 109 16.07 -32.61 26.46
CA ARG A 109 17.34 -33.20 26.02
C ARG A 109 18.55 -32.39 26.49
N ARG A 110 18.55 -31.06 26.34
CA ARG A 110 19.69 -30.23 26.77
C ARG A 110 19.91 -30.28 28.27
N LEU A 111 18.83 -30.23 29.06
CA LEU A 111 18.94 -30.32 30.52
C LEU A 111 19.45 -31.70 30.96
N LYS A 112 19.06 -32.79 30.29
CA LYS A 112 19.63 -34.13 30.54
C LYS A 112 21.13 -34.22 30.26
N GLU A 113 21.63 -33.44 29.30
CA GLU A 113 23.06 -33.32 29.00
C GLU A 113 23.79 -32.36 29.96
N GLY A 114 23.12 -31.78 30.96
CA GLY A 114 23.71 -30.80 31.87
C GLY A 114 23.95 -29.42 31.23
N LYS A 115 23.37 -29.14 30.07
CA LYS A 115 23.62 -27.91 29.29
C LYS A 115 22.51 -26.89 29.47
N SER A 116 22.88 -25.62 29.38
CA SER A 116 21.94 -24.50 29.33
C SER A 116 21.03 -24.56 28.11
N PHE A 117 19.86 -23.92 28.22
CA PHE A 117 18.89 -23.84 27.14
C PHE A 117 18.30 -22.43 27.04
N PHE A 118 18.35 -21.87 25.84
CA PHE A 118 17.63 -20.67 25.47
C PHE A 118 16.54 -20.99 24.46
N GLY A 119 15.34 -20.47 24.66
CA GLY A 119 14.25 -20.66 23.71
C GLY A 119 12.99 -19.90 24.10
N GLN A 120 11.94 -20.10 23.32
CA GLN A 120 10.65 -19.46 23.58
C GLN A 120 9.51 -20.41 23.22
N ALA A 121 8.40 -20.33 23.93
CA ALA A 121 7.19 -21.08 23.65
C ALA A 121 5.95 -20.32 24.12
N ILE A 122 4.78 -20.68 23.57
CA ILE A 122 3.51 -20.18 24.10
C ILE A 122 3.25 -20.86 25.45
N ASN A 123 2.98 -20.05 26.46
CA ASN A 123 2.59 -20.44 27.80
C ASN A 123 1.27 -19.78 28.17
N TYR A 124 0.70 -20.23 29.29
CA TYR A 124 -0.61 -19.85 29.78
C TYR A 124 -0.49 -19.35 31.22
N ARG A 125 -1.14 -18.22 31.49
CA ARG A 125 -1.28 -17.68 32.84
C ARG A 125 -2.36 -18.41 33.62
N LYS A 126 -2.49 -18.11 34.91
CA LYS A 126 -3.53 -18.65 35.79
C LYS A 126 -4.96 -18.41 35.27
N ASP A 127 -5.20 -17.25 34.65
CA ASP A 127 -6.49 -16.88 34.04
C ASP A 127 -6.75 -17.55 32.67
N GLY A 128 -5.79 -18.33 32.17
CA GLY A 128 -5.85 -18.99 30.86
C GLY A 128 -5.39 -18.13 29.69
N SER A 129 -4.95 -16.89 29.91
CA SER A 129 -4.41 -16.03 28.85
C SER A 129 -3.08 -16.55 28.31
N GLU A 130 -2.92 -16.44 26.99
CA GLU A 130 -1.71 -16.88 26.28
C GLU A 130 -0.64 -15.79 26.30
N PHE A 131 0.61 -16.21 26.48
CA PHE A 131 1.77 -15.35 26.35
C PHE A 131 2.97 -16.09 25.77
N VAL A 132 3.86 -15.35 25.10
CA VAL A 132 5.10 -15.88 24.56
C VAL A 132 6.16 -15.78 25.65
N ASN A 133 6.42 -16.89 26.32
CA ASN A 133 7.46 -16.99 27.31
C ASN A 133 8.80 -17.25 26.62
N GLN A 134 9.74 -16.32 26.73
CA GLN A 134 11.13 -16.52 26.37
C GLN A 134 11.91 -16.85 27.63
N TRP A 135 12.62 -17.98 27.63
CA TRP A 135 13.37 -18.43 28.79
C TRP A 135 14.84 -18.74 28.49
N ASP A 136 15.68 -18.45 29.47
CA ASP A 136 17.07 -18.86 29.54
C ASP A 136 17.29 -19.70 30.80
N ILE A 137 17.71 -20.95 30.62
CA ILE A 137 17.79 -21.94 31.69
C ILE A 137 19.23 -22.38 31.86
N HIS A 138 19.75 -22.24 33.08
CA HIS A 138 21.13 -22.55 33.44
C HIS A 138 21.23 -23.54 34.61
N PRO A 139 22.25 -24.41 34.64
CA PRO A 139 22.52 -25.25 35.79
C PRO A 139 23.09 -24.41 36.94
N LEU A 140 22.59 -24.65 38.16
CA LEU A 140 23.23 -24.18 39.40
C LEU A 140 24.09 -25.30 39.96
N THR A 141 25.38 -25.02 40.18
CA THR A 141 26.34 -26.01 40.68
C THR A 141 26.73 -25.76 42.14
N ASP A 142 27.03 -26.82 42.88
CA ASP A 142 27.70 -26.71 44.17
C ASP A 142 29.21 -26.38 44.03
N LYS A 143 29.92 -26.35 45.16
CA LYS A 143 31.36 -26.07 45.19
C LYS A 143 32.22 -27.17 44.56
N GLU A 144 31.66 -28.36 44.38
CA GLU A 144 32.30 -29.53 43.76
C GLU A 144 32.02 -29.60 42.25
N GLY A 145 31.18 -28.68 41.74
CA GLY A 145 30.80 -28.61 40.33
C GLY A 145 29.61 -29.49 39.96
N ASN A 146 28.95 -30.14 40.92
CA ASN A 146 27.76 -30.95 40.66
C ASN A 146 26.54 -30.05 40.47
N ILE A 147 25.71 -30.33 39.46
CA ILE A 147 24.47 -29.60 39.24
C ILE A 147 23.49 -29.96 40.36
N THR A 148 22.99 -28.97 41.09
CA THR A 148 22.03 -29.15 42.20
C THR A 148 20.62 -28.72 41.81
N HIS A 149 20.49 -27.68 40.98
CA HIS A 149 19.21 -27.09 40.58
C HIS A 149 19.27 -26.51 39.17
N TRP A 150 18.11 -26.18 38.62
CA TRP A 150 17.97 -25.39 37.39
C TRP A 150 17.40 -24.02 37.71
N VAL A 151 18.06 -22.95 37.27
CA VAL A 151 17.51 -21.59 37.29
C VAL A 151 17.00 -21.22 35.90
N SER A 152 15.80 -20.66 35.83
CA SER A 152 15.16 -20.16 34.62
C SER A 152 14.90 -18.67 34.77
N TYR A 153 15.48 -17.89 33.87
CA TYR A 153 15.13 -16.49 33.64
C TYR A 153 14.09 -16.43 32.54
N GLN A 154 13.03 -15.66 32.74
CA GLN A 154 11.85 -15.67 31.88
C GLN A 154 11.41 -14.24 31.56
N HIS A 155 10.94 -14.03 30.34
CA HIS A 155 10.47 -12.75 29.86
C HIS A 155 9.23 -12.93 28.97
N ASP A 156 8.24 -12.06 29.17
CA ASP A 156 7.06 -12.02 28.33
C ASP A 156 7.29 -11.12 27.11
N ILE A 157 7.61 -11.74 25.98
CA ILE A 157 7.86 -11.02 24.72
C ILE A 157 6.59 -10.83 23.87
N THR A 158 5.39 -11.07 24.42
CA THR A 158 4.14 -11.00 23.65
C THR A 158 3.90 -9.63 23.02
N LYS A 159 4.11 -8.55 23.79
CA LYS A 159 3.94 -7.17 23.29
C LYS A 159 4.94 -6.86 22.19
N ARG A 160 6.20 -7.26 22.38
CA ARG A 160 7.28 -7.09 21.40
C ARG A 160 6.97 -7.83 20.11
N LYS A 161 6.57 -9.10 20.18
CA LYS A 161 6.19 -9.90 19.00
C LYS A 161 5.00 -9.30 18.25
N ARG A 162 3.95 -8.89 18.94
CA ARG A 162 2.79 -8.23 18.30
C ARG A 162 3.18 -6.93 17.61
N ALA A 163 4.06 -6.14 18.22
CA ALA A 163 4.56 -4.91 17.60
C ALA A 163 5.43 -5.20 16.37
N GLU A 164 6.32 -6.20 16.44
CA GLU A 164 7.14 -6.64 15.30
C GLU A 164 6.27 -7.16 14.15
N GLU A 165 5.26 -7.98 14.44
CA GLU A 165 4.29 -8.50 13.45
C GLU A 165 3.49 -7.35 12.81
N GLN A 166 2.96 -6.42 13.62
CA GLN A 166 2.22 -5.26 13.12
C GLN A 166 3.06 -4.36 12.20
N LEU A 167 4.34 -4.14 12.53
CA LEU A 167 5.23 -3.34 11.68
C LEU A 167 5.54 -4.02 10.35
N VAL A 168 5.71 -5.35 10.35
CA VAL A 168 5.92 -6.13 9.13
C VAL A 168 4.65 -6.10 8.26
N ASP A 169 3.48 -6.35 8.86
CA ASP A 169 2.20 -6.35 8.15
C ASP A 169 1.90 -4.97 7.55
N GLN A 170 2.10 -3.88 8.32
CA GLN A 170 1.93 -2.51 7.82
C GLN A 170 2.87 -2.20 6.66
N LYS A 171 4.14 -2.65 6.72
CA LYS A 171 5.10 -2.43 5.65
C LYS A 171 4.71 -3.20 4.38
N VAL A 172 4.33 -4.46 4.51
CA VAL A 172 3.87 -5.30 3.39
C VAL A 172 2.59 -4.72 2.77
N GLU A 173 1.64 -4.29 3.60
CA GLU A 173 0.40 -3.68 3.15
C GLU A 173 0.67 -2.36 2.43
N PHE A 174 1.54 -1.51 2.97
CA PHE A 174 1.92 -0.24 2.33
C PHE A 174 2.62 -0.47 0.98
N ASP A 175 3.58 -1.39 0.91
CA ASP A 175 4.27 -1.72 -0.34
C ASP A 175 3.28 -2.26 -1.39
N LYS A 176 2.30 -3.07 -0.97
CA LYS A 176 1.25 -3.61 -1.85
C LYS A 176 0.28 -2.52 -2.32
N LEU A 177 -0.23 -1.69 -1.42
CA LEU A 177 -1.10 -0.56 -1.76
C LEU A 177 -0.42 0.39 -2.75
N ARG A 178 0.88 0.60 -2.57
CA ARG A 178 1.68 1.45 -3.44
C ARG A 178 1.90 0.84 -4.82
N GLU A 179 2.19 -0.46 -4.86
CA GLU A 179 2.33 -1.23 -6.09
C GLU A 179 1.03 -1.28 -6.91
N GLU A 180 -0.12 -1.41 -6.24
CA GLU A 180 -1.46 -1.50 -6.85
C GLU A 180 -2.12 -0.12 -7.09
N SER A 181 -1.50 0.96 -6.64
CA SER A 181 -2.03 2.32 -6.82
C SER A 181 -2.19 2.67 -8.30
N LYS A 182 -3.33 3.32 -8.62
CA LYS A 182 -3.60 3.86 -9.96
C LYS A 182 -2.78 5.10 -10.30
N ARG A 183 -2.19 5.76 -9.30
CA ARG A 183 -1.28 6.90 -9.54
C ARG A 183 0.01 6.37 -10.11
N THR A 184 0.57 7.03 -11.11
CA THR A 184 1.87 6.65 -11.64
C THR A 184 2.96 7.22 -10.73
N VAL A 185 3.73 6.36 -10.06
CA VAL A 185 4.74 6.78 -9.08
C VAL A 185 6.07 6.09 -9.33
N VAL A 186 7.15 6.86 -9.27
CA VAL A 186 8.53 6.37 -9.34
C VAL A 186 9.37 7.05 -8.26
N ASP A 187 10.22 6.29 -7.58
CA ASP A 187 11.26 6.80 -6.68
C ASP A 187 12.62 6.61 -7.32
N ILE A 188 13.43 7.66 -7.26
CA ILE A 188 14.72 7.77 -7.91
C ILE A 188 15.74 8.20 -6.87
N ASP A 189 16.95 7.66 -6.91
CA ASP A 189 18.03 8.16 -6.06
C ASP A 189 18.71 9.41 -6.65
N VAL A 190 19.62 10.00 -5.88
CA VAL A 190 20.41 11.18 -6.26
C VAL A 190 21.32 10.95 -7.48
N GLN A 191 21.57 9.70 -7.84
CA GLN A 191 22.33 9.33 -9.04
C GLN A 191 21.42 9.03 -10.24
N GLY A 192 20.11 9.26 -10.12
CA GLY A 192 19.13 8.99 -11.17
C GLY A 192 18.76 7.52 -11.37
N ASN A 193 19.15 6.60 -10.47
CA ASN A 193 18.73 5.21 -10.53
C ASN A 193 17.27 5.09 -10.09
N ILE A 194 16.49 4.27 -10.78
CA ILE A 194 15.11 3.98 -10.40
C ILE A 194 15.13 2.93 -9.28
N VAL A 195 14.86 3.39 -8.05
CA VAL A 195 14.83 2.54 -6.85
C VAL A 195 13.53 1.76 -6.76
N MET A 196 12.42 2.42 -7.13
CA MET A 196 11.09 1.81 -7.08
C MET A 196 10.22 2.41 -8.19
N ALA A 197 9.47 1.55 -8.87
CA ALA A 197 8.49 1.95 -9.86
C ALA A 197 7.23 1.09 -9.67
N ASN A 198 6.10 1.74 -9.38
CA ASN A 198 4.86 1.01 -9.16
C ASN A 198 4.30 0.47 -10.48
N LYS A 199 3.26 -0.38 -10.41
CA LYS A 199 2.67 -1.01 -11.60
C LYS A 199 2.25 0.02 -12.66
N ALA A 200 1.60 1.11 -12.25
CA ALA A 200 1.15 2.16 -13.16
C ALA A 200 2.32 2.84 -13.90
N PHE A 201 3.47 3.06 -13.25
CA PHE A 201 4.67 3.57 -13.93
C PHE A 201 5.21 2.58 -14.94
N ARG A 202 5.31 1.30 -14.59
CA ARG A 202 5.80 0.25 -15.49
C ARG A 202 4.92 0.11 -16.73
N GLU A 203 3.61 0.17 -16.56
CA GLU A 203 2.64 0.19 -17.66
C GLU A 203 2.74 1.45 -18.50
N LEU A 204 3.02 2.61 -17.87
CA LEU A 204 3.23 3.86 -18.57
C LEU A 204 4.43 3.79 -19.51
N VAL A 205 5.58 3.29 -19.05
CA VAL A 205 6.84 3.31 -19.83
C VAL A 205 7.11 2.01 -20.60
N GLY A 206 6.41 0.92 -20.29
CA GLY A 206 6.54 -0.37 -20.98
C GLY A 206 7.75 -1.20 -20.59
N TYR A 207 8.40 -0.87 -19.48
CA TYR A 207 9.56 -1.61 -18.96
C TYR A 207 9.17 -2.52 -17.80
N GLY A 208 9.76 -3.71 -17.76
CA GLY A 208 9.63 -4.62 -16.62
C GLY A 208 10.36 -4.12 -15.37
N LYS A 209 9.98 -4.67 -14.20
CA LYS A 209 10.55 -4.29 -12.90
C LYS A 209 12.08 -4.40 -12.85
N ASN A 210 12.65 -5.45 -13.41
CA ASN A 210 14.10 -5.67 -13.40
C ASN A 210 14.84 -4.82 -14.45
N GLU A 211 14.18 -4.47 -15.55
CA GLU A 211 14.76 -3.63 -16.60
C GLU A 211 14.91 -2.19 -16.11
N LEU A 212 13.93 -1.68 -15.37
CA LEU A 212 13.97 -0.33 -14.80
C LEU A 212 15.11 -0.14 -13.81
N LYS A 213 15.54 -1.19 -13.12
CA LYS A 213 16.70 -1.14 -12.21
C LYS A 213 18.04 -0.95 -12.93
N GLN A 214 18.08 -1.19 -14.24
CA GLN A 214 19.30 -1.16 -15.06
C GLN A 214 19.40 0.11 -15.92
N ILE A 215 18.39 0.98 -15.88
CA ILE A 215 18.38 2.23 -16.64
C ILE A 215 18.17 3.42 -15.70
N LYS A 216 18.66 4.57 -16.11
CA LYS A 216 18.49 5.82 -15.37
C LYS A 216 17.19 6.49 -15.78
N ILE A 217 16.65 7.35 -14.91
CA ILE A 217 15.40 8.07 -15.21
C ILE A 217 15.50 8.92 -16.48
N TRP A 218 16.67 9.51 -16.75
CA TRP A 218 16.86 10.36 -17.94
C TRP A 218 17.00 9.59 -19.24
N ASP A 219 17.25 8.28 -19.20
CA ASP A 219 17.22 7.42 -20.40
C ASP A 219 15.79 7.25 -20.92
N LEU A 220 14.79 7.51 -20.06
CA LEU A 220 13.38 7.56 -20.41
C LEU A 220 12.97 8.93 -20.95
N LEU A 221 13.87 9.87 -21.15
CA LEU A 221 13.56 11.21 -21.66
C LEU A 221 14.12 11.40 -23.07
N PRO A 222 13.54 12.27 -23.91
CA PRO A 222 14.14 12.62 -25.19
C PRO A 222 15.52 13.26 -24.99
N ASP A 223 16.49 12.96 -25.87
CA ASP A 223 17.89 13.40 -25.78
C ASP A 223 18.05 14.90 -25.51
N LYS A 224 17.19 15.72 -26.10
CA LYS A 224 17.16 17.18 -25.92
C LYS A 224 16.98 17.61 -24.46
N TYR A 225 16.34 16.79 -23.63
CA TYR A 225 16.07 17.05 -22.21
C TYR A 225 17.01 16.29 -21.27
N MET A 226 17.80 15.34 -21.79
CA MET A 226 18.69 14.52 -20.97
C MET A 226 19.74 15.37 -20.26
N SER A 227 20.43 16.26 -20.99
CA SER A 227 21.50 17.10 -20.44
C SER A 227 21.01 18.10 -19.40
N SER A 228 19.81 18.65 -19.57
CA SER A 228 19.25 19.63 -18.64
C SER A 228 18.74 19.00 -17.35
N ILE A 229 18.26 17.75 -17.42
CA ILE A 229 17.81 17.01 -16.24
C ILE A 229 18.99 16.40 -15.50
N LYS A 230 19.98 15.84 -16.21
CA LYS A 230 21.22 15.35 -15.59
C LYS A 230 21.91 16.44 -14.77
N GLY A 231 22.01 17.65 -15.31
CA GLY A 231 22.56 18.81 -14.60
C GLY A 231 21.75 19.32 -13.40
N ARG A 232 20.55 18.77 -13.13
CA ARG A 232 19.81 19.02 -11.88
C ARG A 232 20.18 18.03 -10.77
N PHE A 233 20.62 16.82 -11.13
CA PHE A 233 21.13 15.81 -10.19
C PHE A 233 22.61 16.07 -9.82
N ASP A 234 23.36 16.79 -10.66
CA ASP A 234 24.77 17.11 -10.42
C ASP A 234 24.99 18.34 -9.49
N LYS A 235 23.93 18.98 -8.98
CA LYS A 235 24.02 20.19 -8.14
C LYS A 235 23.83 19.85 -6.66
N GLU A 236 24.57 20.55 -5.80
CA GLU A 236 24.57 20.34 -4.34
C GLU A 236 23.22 20.67 -3.64
N ASP A 237 22.27 21.31 -4.32
CA ASP A 237 20.98 21.74 -3.75
C ASP A 237 19.81 21.04 -4.45
N GLU A 238 19.63 19.75 -4.18
CA GLU A 238 18.54 18.92 -4.72
C GLU A 238 17.16 19.38 -4.24
N ASP A 239 17.09 19.90 -3.00
CA ASP A 239 15.85 20.34 -2.36
C ASP A 239 15.19 21.48 -3.15
N ALA A 240 15.99 22.42 -3.67
CA ALA A 240 15.49 23.52 -4.51
C ALA A 240 14.88 23.08 -5.85
N TYR A 241 15.28 21.94 -6.43
CA TYR A 241 14.84 21.51 -7.76
C TYR A 241 13.80 20.41 -7.77
N PHE A 242 13.68 19.64 -6.69
CA PHE A 242 12.82 18.47 -6.65
C PHE A 242 11.77 18.50 -5.55
N ASN A 243 11.89 19.34 -4.53
CA ASN A 243 10.88 19.38 -3.48
C ASN A 243 9.66 20.22 -3.91
N ASP A 244 8.49 19.58 -3.92
CA ASP A 244 7.18 20.11 -4.34
C ASP A 244 7.18 20.82 -5.71
N GLN A 245 8.02 20.37 -6.64
CA GLN A 245 8.13 20.98 -7.97
C GLN A 245 7.19 20.33 -8.98
N GLU A 246 6.39 21.16 -9.66
CA GLU A 246 5.60 20.72 -10.80
C GLU A 246 6.44 20.67 -12.08
N PHE A 247 6.20 19.65 -12.91
CA PHE A 247 6.82 19.54 -14.23
C PHE A 247 5.84 19.11 -15.32
N LYS A 248 6.18 19.46 -16.55
CA LYS A 248 5.55 18.96 -17.79
C LYS A 248 6.64 18.53 -18.74
N GLY A 249 6.49 17.35 -19.33
CA GLY A 249 7.56 16.76 -20.13
C GLY A 249 7.08 15.65 -21.04
N ILE A 250 8.05 15.02 -21.70
CA ILE A 250 7.87 13.83 -22.52
C ILE A 250 8.71 12.73 -21.90
N ILE A 251 8.11 11.57 -21.70
CA ILE A 251 8.75 10.32 -21.32
C ILE A 251 8.62 9.35 -22.50
N ASN A 252 9.70 8.69 -22.89
CA ASN A 252 9.71 7.70 -23.95
C ASN A 252 9.29 6.33 -23.39
N HIS A 253 8.31 5.73 -24.03
CA HIS A 253 8.01 4.32 -23.85
C HIS A 253 9.11 3.46 -24.48
N LYS A 254 9.30 2.23 -23.98
CA LYS A 254 10.29 1.24 -24.48
C LYS A 254 10.24 0.98 -25.99
N ASN A 255 9.10 1.23 -26.64
CA ASN A 255 8.91 1.04 -28.08
C ASN A 255 9.21 2.30 -28.89
N GLY A 256 9.83 3.31 -28.27
CA GLY A 256 10.14 4.61 -28.87
C GLY A 256 8.96 5.59 -28.92
N PHE A 257 7.80 5.25 -28.34
CA PHE A 257 6.64 6.15 -28.37
C PHE A 257 6.77 7.27 -27.33
N PRO A 258 6.65 8.56 -27.72
CA PRO A 258 6.74 9.68 -26.78
C PRO A 258 5.43 9.91 -26.02
N ILE A 259 5.47 9.89 -24.70
CA ILE A 259 4.35 10.10 -23.78
C ILE A 259 4.50 11.47 -23.12
N GLN A 260 3.59 12.38 -23.45
CA GLN A 260 3.39 13.61 -22.71
C GLN A 260 2.86 13.32 -21.31
N VAL A 261 3.52 13.91 -20.32
CA VAL A 261 3.20 13.78 -18.90
C VAL A 261 3.23 15.15 -18.22
N LYS A 262 2.48 15.27 -17.13
CA LYS A 262 2.70 16.29 -16.10
C LYS A 262 2.86 15.60 -14.76
N GLY A 263 3.49 16.23 -13.79
CA GLY A 263 3.69 15.59 -12.49
C GLY A 263 4.23 16.54 -11.45
N THR A 264 4.39 16.01 -10.24
CA THR A 264 5.04 16.66 -9.13
C THR A 264 6.20 15.80 -8.66
N THR A 265 7.26 16.44 -8.17
CA THR A 265 8.33 15.77 -7.44
C THR A 265 8.30 16.17 -5.97
N SER A 266 8.71 15.26 -5.09
CA SER A 266 8.87 15.48 -3.65
C SER A 266 10.09 14.71 -3.15
N ILE A 267 10.79 15.23 -2.15
CA ILE A 267 11.95 14.54 -1.56
C ILE A 267 11.52 13.74 -0.34
N LEU A 268 12.10 12.55 -0.21
CA LEU A 268 11.92 11.66 0.92
C LEU A 268 13.27 11.47 1.60
N ASP A 269 13.41 12.05 2.78
CA ASP A 269 14.54 11.80 3.67
C ASP A 269 14.32 10.46 4.39
N LEU A 270 15.01 9.42 3.90
CA LEU A 270 15.17 8.18 4.64
C LEU A 270 16.49 8.27 5.42
N LYS A 271 16.56 7.66 6.61
CA LYS A 271 17.70 7.76 7.55
C LYS A 271 19.10 7.63 6.92
N ASP A 272 19.22 6.86 5.83
CA ASP A 272 20.49 6.58 5.16
C ASP A 272 20.54 7.03 3.68
N GLN A 273 19.47 7.60 3.12
CA GLN A 273 19.41 8.02 1.71
C GLN A 273 18.30 9.04 1.41
N LYS A 274 18.58 10.01 0.54
CA LYS A 274 17.57 10.87 -0.09
C LYS A 274 16.99 10.18 -1.32
N LEU A 275 15.66 10.14 -1.43
CA LEU A 275 14.95 9.69 -2.63
C LEU A 275 14.08 10.81 -3.20
N ILE A 276 14.12 10.98 -4.51
CA ILE A 276 13.22 11.85 -5.26
C ILE A 276 12.05 11.01 -5.74
N ARG A 277 10.86 11.30 -5.22
CA ARG A 277 9.60 10.72 -5.69
C ARG A 277 9.00 11.60 -6.76
N ALA A 278 8.63 11.02 -7.89
CA ALA A 278 7.82 11.67 -8.91
C ALA A 278 6.45 11.01 -9.01
N GLU A 279 5.39 11.80 -8.83
CA GLU A 279 4.01 11.44 -9.18
C GLU A 279 3.68 11.99 -10.57
N ILE A 280 3.21 11.11 -11.46
CA ILE A 280 3.09 11.42 -12.89
C ILE A 280 1.65 11.18 -13.34
N GLU A 281 1.16 12.10 -14.15
CA GLU A 281 -0.12 12.01 -14.85
C GLU A 281 0.13 11.94 -16.36
N ASN A 282 -0.37 10.87 -16.99
CA ASN A 282 -0.33 10.73 -18.44
C ASN A 282 -1.37 11.65 -19.11
N ILE A 283 -0.89 12.71 -19.76
CA ILE A 283 -1.75 13.64 -20.51
C ILE A 283 -1.85 13.29 -22.00
N SER A 284 -1.09 12.28 -22.46
CA SER A 284 -1.17 11.77 -23.83
C SER A 284 -2.48 11.07 -24.13
N LEU A 285 -3.13 10.46 -23.12
CA LEU A 285 -4.38 9.73 -23.31
C LEU A 285 -5.48 10.64 -23.88
N LYS A 286 -5.59 11.88 -23.39
CA LYS A 286 -6.56 12.89 -23.87
C LYS A 286 -6.30 13.29 -25.32
N LYS A 287 -5.03 13.45 -25.70
CA LYS A 287 -4.62 13.83 -27.06
C LYS A 287 -4.70 12.65 -28.03
N ARG A 288 -4.38 11.43 -27.60
CA ARG A 288 -4.57 10.17 -28.35
C ARG A 288 -6.04 9.81 -28.51
N ILE A 289 -6.91 10.03 -27.53
CA ILE A 289 -8.36 9.90 -27.73
C ILE A 289 -8.79 10.88 -28.82
N MET A 290 -8.36 12.15 -28.76
CA MET A 290 -8.64 13.13 -29.81
C MET A 290 -8.02 12.78 -31.18
N ASP A 291 -6.80 12.27 -31.24
CA ASP A 291 -6.08 11.95 -32.48
C ASP A 291 -6.50 10.59 -33.07
N THR A 292 -6.89 9.63 -32.23
CA THR A 292 -7.53 8.37 -32.64
C THR A 292 -8.94 8.65 -33.16
N LEU A 293 -9.72 9.52 -32.52
CA LEU A 293 -11.00 10.00 -33.08
C LEU A 293 -10.78 10.67 -34.45
N LYS A 294 -9.73 11.50 -34.61
CA LYS A 294 -9.36 12.11 -35.90
C LYS A 294 -8.85 11.12 -36.95
N LYS A 295 -8.11 10.07 -36.57
CA LYS A 295 -7.64 9.03 -37.51
C LYS A 295 -8.76 8.08 -37.91
N ARG A 296 -9.70 7.80 -36.99
CA ARG A 296 -10.90 6.97 -37.25
C ARG A 296 -11.88 7.66 -38.21
N ASN A 297 -11.80 8.99 -38.40
CA ASN A 297 -12.61 9.74 -39.38
C ASN A 297 -12.51 9.21 -40.82
N LYS A 298 -11.36 8.66 -41.25
CA LYS A 298 -11.20 8.14 -42.62
C LYS A 298 -11.97 6.83 -42.88
N TYR A 299 -12.24 6.04 -41.84
CA TYR A 299 -13.08 4.84 -41.89
C TYR A 299 -14.54 5.17 -41.52
N PHE A 300 -14.74 6.11 -40.59
CA PHE A 300 -16.04 6.61 -40.16
C PHE A 300 -16.82 7.24 -41.33
N GLY A 301 -16.17 8.06 -42.16
CA GLY A 301 -16.82 8.64 -43.34
C GLY A 301 -17.26 7.60 -44.39
N ARG A 302 -16.72 6.37 -44.35
CA ARG A 302 -17.16 5.25 -45.20
C ARG A 302 -18.33 4.49 -44.57
N VAL A 303 -18.28 4.25 -43.25
CA VAL A 303 -19.36 3.58 -42.51
C VAL A 303 -20.62 4.47 -42.44
N VAL A 304 -20.48 5.74 -42.09
CA VAL A 304 -21.62 6.68 -42.04
C VAL A 304 -22.24 6.86 -43.41
N ARG A 305 -21.47 6.87 -44.50
CA ARG A 305 -22.06 6.89 -45.86
C ARG A 305 -22.76 5.60 -46.27
N GLN A 306 -22.33 4.46 -45.74
CA GLN A 306 -23.00 3.18 -46.00
C GLN A 306 -24.24 2.99 -45.13
N ALA A 307 -24.27 3.63 -43.95
CA ALA A 307 -25.36 3.57 -42.97
C ALA A 307 -26.19 4.88 -42.90
N SER A 308 -25.99 5.81 -43.83
CA SER A 308 -26.72 7.07 -43.85
C SER A 308 -28.13 6.83 -44.34
N GLU A 309 -29.11 7.33 -43.61
CA GLU A 309 -30.52 7.27 -43.99
C GLU A 309 -30.85 8.31 -45.06
N PHE A 310 -30.13 9.44 -45.07
CA PHE A 310 -30.20 10.41 -46.15
C PHE A 310 -28.89 11.21 -46.27
N SER A 311 -28.73 11.92 -47.38
CA SER A 311 -27.61 12.85 -47.60
C SER A 311 -28.10 14.20 -48.12
N TYR A 312 -27.28 15.23 -47.93
CA TYR A 312 -27.57 16.57 -48.44
C TYR A 312 -26.29 17.32 -48.81
N LYS A 313 -26.43 18.32 -49.69
CA LYS A 313 -25.34 19.21 -50.09
C LYS A 313 -25.66 20.64 -49.72
N VAL A 314 -24.67 21.34 -49.17
CA VAL A 314 -24.77 22.75 -48.79
C VAL A 314 -23.73 23.54 -49.55
N GLY A 315 -24.12 24.62 -50.22
CA GLY A 315 -23.20 25.61 -50.76
C GLY A 315 -23.23 26.91 -49.97
N LEU A 316 -22.50 27.91 -50.45
CA LEU A 316 -22.58 29.28 -49.94
C LEU A 316 -23.31 30.17 -50.93
N LYS A 317 -24.21 31.02 -50.41
CA LYS A 317 -24.80 32.15 -51.12
C LYS A 317 -24.73 33.34 -50.17
N ASP A 318 -24.07 34.42 -50.58
CA ASP A 318 -23.87 35.62 -49.75
C ASP A 318 -23.26 35.29 -48.37
N GLU A 319 -22.22 34.46 -48.35
CA GLU A 319 -21.54 33.93 -47.15
C GLU A 319 -22.42 33.09 -46.19
N LYS A 320 -23.67 32.80 -46.56
CA LYS A 320 -24.58 31.96 -45.76
C LYS A 320 -24.71 30.55 -46.36
N PRO A 321 -24.79 29.50 -45.51
CA PRO A 321 -25.03 28.15 -45.98
C PRO A 321 -26.42 28.04 -46.63
N VAL A 322 -26.48 27.48 -47.83
CA VAL A 322 -27.72 27.20 -48.56
C VAL A 322 -27.76 25.74 -48.97
N PHE A 323 -28.86 25.06 -48.66
CA PHE A 323 -29.08 23.68 -49.08
C PHE A 323 -29.29 23.64 -50.60
N LYS A 324 -28.41 22.92 -51.31
CA LYS A 324 -28.43 22.78 -52.77
C LYS A 324 -29.23 21.57 -53.21
N THR A 325 -29.00 20.43 -52.55
CA THR A 325 -29.67 19.17 -52.88
C THR A 325 -29.86 18.34 -51.61
N VAL A 326 -30.86 17.47 -51.62
CA VAL A 326 -31.08 16.41 -50.64
C VAL A 326 -31.27 15.09 -51.40
N SER A 327 -31.02 13.95 -50.76
CA SER A 327 -31.28 12.64 -51.35
C SER A 327 -32.77 12.29 -51.33
N GLU A 328 -33.16 11.27 -52.10
CA GLU A 328 -34.57 10.88 -52.28
C GLU A 328 -35.21 10.41 -50.97
N GLU A 329 -34.42 9.88 -50.03
CA GLU A 329 -34.85 9.39 -48.72
C GLU A 329 -35.10 10.51 -47.70
N PHE A 330 -34.65 11.73 -47.98
CA PHE A 330 -34.77 12.88 -47.06
C PHE A 330 -36.21 13.12 -46.58
N PRO A 331 -37.24 13.12 -47.45
CA PRO A 331 -38.63 13.31 -47.02
C PRO A 331 -39.16 12.16 -46.17
N GLU A 332 -38.69 10.93 -46.38
CA GLU A 332 -39.13 9.77 -45.59
C GLU A 332 -38.70 9.90 -44.12
N VAL A 333 -37.49 10.40 -43.91
CA VAL A 333 -36.90 10.57 -42.57
C VAL A 333 -37.43 11.83 -41.88
N THR A 334 -37.45 12.95 -42.60
CA THR A 334 -37.76 14.29 -42.02
C THR A 334 -39.22 14.69 -42.12
N GLY A 335 -39.99 14.07 -43.03
CA GLY A 335 -41.34 14.51 -43.40
C GLY A 335 -41.39 15.83 -44.19
N LEU A 336 -40.23 16.37 -44.59
CA LEU A 336 -40.14 17.61 -45.35
C LEU A 336 -39.84 17.31 -46.81
N SER A 337 -40.57 17.97 -47.71
CA SER A 337 -40.26 17.89 -49.14
C SER A 337 -38.92 18.54 -49.46
N ALA A 338 -38.25 18.07 -50.51
CA ALA A 338 -37.00 18.65 -50.98
C ALA A 338 -37.15 20.16 -51.27
N ASP A 339 -38.27 20.57 -51.86
CA ASP A 339 -38.58 21.98 -52.17
C ASP A 339 -38.72 22.87 -50.93
N ALA A 340 -39.08 22.30 -49.78
CA ALA A 340 -39.18 23.05 -48.53
C ALA A 340 -37.79 23.44 -47.98
N VAL A 341 -36.74 22.74 -48.39
CA VAL A 341 -35.38 22.87 -47.84
C VAL A 341 -34.40 23.44 -48.87
N ILE A 342 -34.49 23.02 -50.13
CA ILE A 342 -33.59 23.49 -51.20
C ILE A 342 -33.73 25.01 -51.39
N GLY A 343 -32.60 25.69 -51.49
CA GLY A 343 -32.52 27.15 -51.65
C GLY A 343 -32.74 27.94 -50.36
N LYS A 344 -33.05 27.27 -49.23
CA LYS A 344 -33.19 27.92 -47.92
C LYS A 344 -31.85 28.04 -47.21
N THR A 345 -31.72 29.11 -46.43
CA THR A 345 -30.57 29.35 -45.53
C THR A 345 -30.84 28.93 -44.09
N ASP A 346 -32.10 28.80 -43.72
CA ASP A 346 -32.52 28.57 -42.34
C ASP A 346 -32.72 27.08 -42.07
N ALA A 347 -31.86 26.53 -41.22
CA ALA A 347 -31.95 25.15 -40.76
C ALA A 347 -32.89 24.97 -39.55
N GLY A 348 -33.36 26.06 -38.94
CA GLY A 348 -34.25 26.03 -37.76
C GLY A 348 -35.62 25.38 -38.00
N ASN A 349 -36.01 25.21 -39.26
CA ASN A 349 -37.25 24.52 -39.63
C ASN A 349 -37.19 23.01 -39.36
N PHE A 350 -35.99 22.43 -39.32
CA PHE A 350 -35.78 20.99 -39.15
C PHE A 350 -34.69 20.62 -38.14
N ILE A 351 -33.92 21.58 -37.64
CA ILE A 351 -32.95 21.40 -36.55
C ILE A 351 -33.46 22.11 -35.31
N HIS A 352 -33.32 21.46 -34.15
CA HIS A 352 -33.71 22.04 -32.87
C HIS A 352 -32.94 23.35 -32.58
N GLN A 353 -33.60 24.38 -32.04
CA GLN A 353 -33.01 25.71 -31.82
C GLN A 353 -31.70 25.68 -31.03
N ASP A 354 -31.63 24.95 -29.91
CA ASP A 354 -30.39 24.85 -29.12
C ASP A 354 -29.20 24.23 -29.87
N ASP A 355 -29.45 23.48 -30.95
CA ASP A 355 -28.41 22.76 -31.68
C ASP A 355 -27.93 23.54 -32.93
N LEU A 356 -28.54 24.70 -33.24
CA LEU A 356 -28.22 25.51 -34.41
C LEU A 356 -26.79 26.08 -34.39
N GLU A 357 -26.31 26.57 -33.25
CA GLU A 357 -24.93 27.05 -33.14
C GLU A 357 -23.92 25.94 -33.41
N LYS A 358 -24.20 24.75 -32.89
CA LYS A 358 -23.36 23.56 -33.06
C LYS A 358 -23.35 23.12 -34.52
N PHE A 359 -24.52 23.11 -35.17
CA PHE A 359 -24.68 22.80 -36.59
C PHE A 359 -23.93 23.80 -37.49
N ASN A 360 -24.06 25.10 -37.22
CA ASN A 360 -23.37 26.14 -37.97
C ASN A 360 -21.85 26.06 -37.79
N SER A 361 -21.38 25.82 -36.56
CA SER A 361 -19.95 25.59 -36.27
C SER A 361 -19.41 24.36 -37.01
N HIS A 362 -20.22 23.32 -37.14
CA HIS A 362 -19.90 22.13 -37.92
C HIS A 362 -19.71 22.49 -39.40
N LEU A 363 -20.70 23.11 -40.05
CA LEU A 363 -20.58 23.51 -41.46
C LEU A 363 -19.41 24.45 -41.72
N GLN A 364 -19.16 25.42 -40.84
CA GLN A 364 -18.03 26.33 -40.95
C GLN A 364 -16.67 25.61 -40.94
N LYS A 365 -16.52 24.55 -40.14
CA LYS A 365 -15.28 23.73 -40.15
C LYS A 365 -15.09 23.05 -41.50
N VAL A 366 -16.18 22.55 -42.08
CA VAL A 366 -16.15 21.86 -43.38
C VAL A 366 -15.86 22.84 -44.53
N PHE A 367 -16.47 24.02 -44.54
CA PHE A 367 -16.15 25.07 -45.51
C PHE A 367 -14.71 25.59 -45.38
N LYS A 368 -14.08 25.48 -44.20
CA LYS A 368 -12.64 25.73 -43.99
C LYS A 368 -11.74 24.56 -44.41
N GLY A 369 -12.28 23.58 -45.12
CA GLY A 369 -11.54 22.43 -45.65
C GLY A 369 -11.31 21.29 -44.66
N LYS A 370 -11.98 21.29 -43.49
CA LYS A 370 -11.82 20.23 -42.48
C LYS A 370 -13.07 19.37 -42.38
N GLU A 371 -12.92 18.06 -42.62
CA GLU A 371 -13.98 17.10 -42.30
C GLU A 371 -14.44 17.25 -40.84
N SER A 372 -15.75 17.18 -40.63
CA SER A 372 -16.35 17.37 -39.31
C SER A 372 -17.46 16.36 -39.08
N THR A 373 -17.72 16.06 -37.81
CA THR A 373 -18.88 15.29 -37.35
C THR A 373 -19.66 16.11 -36.33
N CYS A 374 -20.98 15.99 -36.34
CA CYS A 374 -21.85 16.72 -35.43
C CYS A 374 -23.07 15.87 -35.06
N GLU A 375 -23.39 15.85 -33.77
CA GLU A 375 -24.66 15.31 -33.28
C GLU A 375 -25.63 16.47 -33.03
N TYR A 376 -26.86 16.37 -33.54
CA TYR A 376 -27.92 17.35 -33.28
C TYR A 376 -29.28 16.68 -33.31
N ARG A 377 -30.30 17.40 -32.85
CA ARG A 377 -31.70 16.97 -32.94
C ARG A 377 -32.32 17.45 -34.24
N LEU A 378 -32.79 16.49 -35.04
CA LEU A 378 -33.49 16.70 -36.31
C LEU A 378 -34.99 16.41 -36.11
N LYS A 379 -35.86 17.20 -36.74
CA LYS A 379 -37.29 16.96 -36.76
C LYS A 379 -37.61 15.81 -37.73
N ASN A 380 -38.27 14.77 -37.24
CA ASN A 380 -38.68 13.62 -38.02
C ASN A 380 -40.05 13.84 -38.71
N ASN A 381 -40.48 12.85 -39.51
CA ASN A 381 -41.75 12.89 -40.24
C ASN A 381 -43.02 12.94 -39.36
N LYS A 382 -42.92 12.66 -38.05
CA LYS A 382 -44.00 12.80 -37.06
C LYS A 382 -43.97 14.15 -36.35
N GLY A 383 -42.99 15.01 -36.66
CA GLY A 383 -42.78 16.30 -36.03
C GLY A 383 -42.03 16.26 -34.71
N GLU A 384 -41.50 15.11 -34.30
CA GLU A 384 -40.71 14.91 -33.08
C GLU A 384 -39.22 15.14 -33.36
N PHE A 385 -38.46 15.54 -32.33
CA PHE A 385 -37.02 15.73 -32.45
C PHE A 385 -36.26 14.45 -32.09
N VAL A 386 -35.56 13.88 -33.06
CA VAL A 386 -34.71 12.69 -32.91
C VAL A 386 -33.24 13.08 -32.97
N LYS A 387 -32.39 12.40 -32.20
CA LYS A 387 -30.94 12.61 -32.27
C LYS A 387 -30.41 11.98 -33.53
N VAL A 388 -29.61 12.75 -34.28
CA VAL A 388 -28.95 12.29 -35.49
C VAL A 388 -27.47 12.59 -35.42
N LEU A 389 -26.70 11.82 -36.18
CA LEU A 389 -25.29 12.05 -36.38
C LEU A 389 -25.02 12.42 -37.84
N ASP A 390 -24.36 13.55 -38.02
CA ASP A 390 -24.02 14.12 -39.31
C ASP A 390 -22.52 14.13 -39.53
N TYR A 391 -22.09 13.70 -40.71
CA TYR A 391 -20.71 13.74 -41.17
C TYR A 391 -20.60 14.59 -42.43
N GLY A 392 -19.83 15.68 -42.32
CA GLY A 392 -19.61 16.65 -43.38
C GLY A 392 -18.20 16.57 -43.97
N LYS A 393 -18.10 16.53 -45.30
CA LYS A 393 -16.84 16.52 -46.05
C LYS A 393 -16.80 17.69 -47.06
N PRO A 394 -15.65 18.38 -47.21
CA PRO A 394 -15.50 19.41 -48.23
C PRO A 394 -15.43 18.80 -49.64
N GLU A 395 -16.16 19.42 -50.57
CA GLU A 395 -16.06 19.23 -52.00
C GLU A 395 -15.41 20.49 -52.60
N TRP A 396 -14.23 20.31 -53.18
CA TRP A 396 -13.39 21.39 -53.69
C TRP A 396 -13.74 21.74 -55.14
N ASP A 397 -13.44 22.97 -55.55
CA ASP A 397 -13.48 23.35 -56.97
C ASP A 397 -12.48 22.53 -57.80
N GLN A 398 -12.58 22.61 -59.13
CA GLN A 398 -11.68 21.90 -60.05
C GLN A 398 -10.20 22.28 -59.86
N GLU A 399 -9.93 23.46 -59.28
CA GLU A 399 -8.58 23.95 -58.98
C GLU A 399 -8.06 23.53 -57.60
N ASN A 400 -8.87 22.82 -56.78
CA ASN A 400 -8.59 22.49 -55.38
C ASN A 400 -8.22 23.69 -54.49
N LYS A 401 -8.74 24.89 -54.79
CA LYS A 401 -8.43 26.12 -54.04
C LYS A 401 -9.51 26.45 -53.02
N ASN A 402 -10.78 26.27 -53.38
CA ASN A 402 -11.90 26.64 -52.51
C ASN A 402 -12.88 25.48 -52.33
N VAL A 403 -13.49 25.40 -51.14
CA VAL A 403 -14.60 24.49 -50.88
C VAL A 403 -15.87 25.08 -51.48
N VAL A 404 -16.42 24.45 -52.51
CA VAL A 404 -17.61 24.93 -53.25
C VAL A 404 -18.90 24.40 -52.64
N THR A 405 -18.82 23.18 -52.10
CA THR A 405 -19.97 22.47 -51.53
C THR A 405 -19.51 21.62 -50.34
N VAL A 406 -20.39 21.46 -49.36
CA VAL A 406 -20.25 20.53 -48.25
C VAL A 406 -21.21 19.37 -48.48
N CYS A 407 -20.68 18.16 -48.51
CA CYS A 407 -21.48 16.94 -48.61
C CYS A 407 -21.66 16.35 -47.21
N CYS A 408 -22.92 16.20 -46.81
CA CYS A 408 -23.30 15.67 -45.51
C CYS A 408 -24.06 14.36 -45.64
N ALA A 409 -23.84 13.46 -44.70
CA ALA A 409 -24.50 12.17 -44.59
C ALA A 409 -25.01 11.99 -43.16
N VAL A 410 -26.31 11.73 -43.02
CA VAL A 410 -27.00 11.72 -41.73
C VAL A 410 -27.50 10.31 -41.40
N SER A 411 -27.29 9.88 -40.16
CA SER A 411 -27.80 8.61 -39.63
C SER A 411 -28.62 8.85 -38.36
N VAL A 412 -29.74 8.14 -38.23
CA VAL A 412 -30.70 8.24 -37.12
C VAL A 412 -30.61 7.01 -36.18
N ASP A 413 -29.66 6.09 -36.43
CA ASP A 413 -29.57 4.77 -35.82
C ASP A 413 -29.38 4.78 -34.27
N PRO A 414 -30.25 4.11 -33.49
CA PRO A 414 -30.07 3.84 -32.06
C PRO A 414 -28.77 3.08 -31.70
N ALA A 415 -28.13 2.39 -32.65
CA ALA A 415 -26.91 1.63 -32.43
C ALA A 415 -25.72 2.47 -31.92
N TYR A 416 -25.75 3.81 -32.10
CA TYR A 416 -24.73 4.70 -31.54
C TYR A 416 -24.71 4.74 -30.01
N GLU A 417 -25.83 4.45 -29.33
CA GLU A 417 -25.86 4.37 -27.86
C GLU A 417 -25.07 3.17 -27.30
N LYS A 418 -24.96 2.07 -28.06
CA LYS A 418 -24.26 0.84 -27.62
C LYS A 418 -22.73 0.91 -27.72
N SER A 419 -22.18 1.99 -28.26
CA SER A 419 -20.73 2.19 -28.41
C SER A 419 -20.05 2.88 -27.22
N LYS A 420 -20.81 3.17 -26.14
CA LYS A 420 -20.34 3.84 -24.91
C LYS A 420 -19.99 2.89 -23.75
N VAL A 421 -19.79 1.59 -23.98
CA VAL A 421 -19.36 0.63 -22.94
C VAL A 421 -17.91 0.22 -23.15
#